data_AF-A0A1B6FCY7-F1
#
_entry.id   AF-A0A1B6FCY7-F1
#
_cell.length_a   1.000
_cell.length_b   1.000
_cell.length_c   1.000
_cell.angle_alpha   90.00
_cell.angle_beta   90.00
_cell.angle_gamma   90.00
#
_symmetry.space_group_name_H-M   'P 1'
#
loop_
_entity.id
_entity.type
_entity.pdbx_description
1 polymer ?
#
loop_
_entity_poly.entity_id
_entity_poly.type
_entity_poly.pdbx_seq_one_letter_code
_entity_poly.pdbx_strand_id
1 'polypeptide(L)'
;VSTKKPEFFMWSEEQAGRGSTEVGSALLSFLSSYQFDDCINHVRLFCDGCTGQNKNNHILHTLMYFLARSEGNIDSISITFPVRGHSFLPADRVFGRVERILKKKPTIISKEEYFEEYRKVGPVR
;
A
#
# COMPACT_ATOMS: atom_id res chain seq x y z
N VAL A 1 -8.12 11.77 -10.66
CA VAL A 1 -7.07 11.02 -11.39
C VAL A 1 -7.23 9.53 -11.12
N SER A 2 -7.46 8.69 -12.15
CA SER A 2 -7.54 7.23 -11.98
C SER A 2 -6.12 6.65 -12.12
N THR A 3 -5.42 6.49 -11.01
CA THR A 3 -4.15 5.75 -10.96
C THR A 3 -4.47 4.26 -11.08
N LYS A 4 -4.53 3.77 -12.31
CA LYS A 4 -4.72 2.34 -12.61
C LYS A 4 -3.46 1.51 -12.33
N LYS A 5 -2.34 2.15 -12.00
CA LYS A 5 -1.04 1.50 -11.77
C LYS A 5 -0.91 1.12 -10.30
N PRO A 6 -0.71 -0.17 -9.97
CA PRO A 6 -0.36 -0.56 -8.61
C PRO A 6 1.08 -0.14 -8.31
N GLU A 7 1.31 0.32 -7.09
CA GLU A 7 2.66 0.57 -6.56
C GLU A 7 2.94 -0.44 -5.45
N PHE A 8 4.09 -1.12 -5.55
CA PHE A 8 4.52 -2.10 -4.58
C PHE A 8 5.68 -1.55 -3.77
N PHE A 9 5.49 -1.47 -2.46
CA PHE A 9 6.56 -1.25 -1.51
C PHE A 9 7.10 -2.63 -1.10
N MET A 10 8.38 -2.86 -1.32
CA MET A 10 9.04 -4.14 -1.07
C MET A 10 10.32 -3.92 -0.28
N TRP A 11 10.59 -4.86 0.63
CA TRP A 11 11.82 -4.92 1.40
C TRP A 11 12.10 -6.38 1.78
N SER A 12 13.36 -6.71 2.04
CA SER A 12 13.76 -8.03 2.54
C SER A 12 13.72 -8.09 4.06
N GLU A 13 13.74 -9.31 4.61
CA GLU A 13 13.79 -9.54 6.07
C GLU A 13 15.08 -8.97 6.71
N GLU A 14 16.15 -8.84 5.92
CA GLU A 14 17.40 -8.17 6.33
C GLU A 14 17.21 -6.66 6.56
N GLN A 15 16.20 -6.05 5.93
CA GLN A 15 15.95 -4.62 5.99
C GLN A 15 14.98 -4.25 7.10
N ALA A 16 13.84 -4.95 7.19
CA ALA A 16 12.81 -4.63 8.17
C ALA A 16 11.82 -5.79 8.39
N GLY A 17 11.02 -5.69 9.46
CA GLY A 17 9.94 -6.63 9.76
C GLY A 17 8.71 -6.39 8.87
N ARG A 18 7.55 -6.89 9.28
CA ARG A 18 6.28 -6.70 8.53
C ARG A 18 5.16 -6.17 9.43
N GLY A 19 5.52 -5.28 10.35
CA GLY A 19 4.61 -4.70 11.33
C GLY A 19 3.99 -3.39 10.87
N SER A 20 3.27 -2.75 11.78
CA SER A 20 2.63 -1.45 11.54
C SER A 20 3.63 -0.33 11.23
N THR A 21 4.86 -0.42 11.76
CA THR A 21 5.89 0.60 11.57
C THR A 21 6.37 0.64 10.12
N GLU A 22 6.67 -0.51 9.54
CA GLU A 22 7.09 -0.61 8.14
C GLU A 22 5.95 -0.21 7.19
N VAL A 23 4.74 -0.67 7.48
CA VAL A 23 3.54 -0.29 6.71
C VAL A 23 3.28 1.22 6.78
N GLY A 24 3.39 1.81 7.97
CA GLY A 24 3.25 3.25 8.18
C GLY A 24 4.33 4.04 7.44
N SER A 25 5.58 3.59 7.47
CA SER A 25 6.68 4.22 6.72
C SER A 25 6.44 4.19 5.20
N ALA A 26 6.02 3.04 4.65
CA ALA A 26 5.67 2.90 3.24
C ALA A 26 4.49 3.82 2.86
N LEU A 27 3.43 3.85 3.68
CA LEU A 27 2.27 4.72 3.46
C LEU A 27 2.65 6.20 3.49
N LEU A 28 3.46 6.62 4.46
CA LEU A 28 3.93 8.00 4.56
C LEU A 28 4.80 8.39 3.37
N SER A 29 5.69 7.49 2.92
CA SER A 29 6.52 7.68 1.75
C SER A 29 5.67 7.86 0.49
N PHE A 30 4.64 7.03 0.31
CA PHE A 30 3.69 7.16 -0.79
C PHE A 30 2.97 8.51 -0.74
N LEU A 31 2.31 8.83 0.37
CA LEU A 31 1.51 10.06 0.48
C LEU A 31 2.36 11.32 0.33
N SER A 32 3.58 11.34 0.87
CA SER A 32 4.48 12.50 0.77
C SER A 32 5.07 12.68 -0.63
N SER A 33 5.22 11.61 -1.41
CA SER A 33 5.75 11.69 -2.78
C SER A 33 4.65 11.88 -3.83
N TYR A 34 3.41 11.60 -3.49
CA TYR A 34 2.28 11.69 -4.40
C TYR A 34 1.89 13.15 -4.65
N GLN A 35 1.86 13.55 -5.91
CA GLN A 35 1.36 14.86 -6.32
C GLN A 35 -0.16 14.80 -6.43
N PHE A 36 -0.83 15.30 -5.40
CA PHE A 36 -2.27 15.50 -5.42
C PHE A 36 -2.61 16.66 -6.36
N ASP A 37 -3.71 16.51 -7.11
CA ASP A 37 -4.29 17.59 -7.89
C ASP A 37 -4.81 18.67 -6.92
N ASP A 38 -4.65 19.95 -7.26
CA ASP A 38 -5.01 21.07 -6.40
C ASP A 38 -6.49 21.05 -5.99
N CYS A 39 -7.36 20.43 -6.79
CA CYS A 39 -8.78 20.29 -6.47
C CYS A 39 -9.10 19.18 -5.44
N ILE A 40 -8.13 18.35 -5.07
CA ILE A 40 -8.32 17.25 -4.14
C ILE A 40 -8.00 17.74 -2.73
N ASN A 41 -9.00 17.68 -1.85
CA ASN A 41 -8.86 17.99 -0.42
C ASN A 41 -9.18 16.82 0.52
N HIS A 42 -9.60 15.69 -0.03
CA HIS A 42 -10.01 14.54 0.75
C HIS A 42 -9.43 13.24 0.18
N VAL A 43 -8.64 12.53 1.00
CA VAL A 43 -8.08 11.23 0.65
C VAL A 43 -8.92 10.12 1.29
N ARG A 44 -9.25 9.09 0.51
CA ARG A 44 -9.94 7.90 1.01
C ARG A 44 -9.03 6.69 0.89
N LEU A 45 -8.72 6.08 2.02
CA LEU A 45 -7.91 4.87 2.11
C LEU A 45 -8.84 3.68 2.35
N PHE A 46 -8.65 2.62 1.57
CA PHE A 46 -9.33 1.34 1.75
C PHE A 46 -8.28 0.32 2.16
N CYS A 47 -8.39 -0.19 3.38
CA CYS A 47 -7.38 -1.04 4.00
C CYS A 47 -7.99 -2.34 4.51
N ASP A 48 -7.21 -3.41 4.57
CA ASP A 48 -7.66 -4.63 5.25
C ASP A 48 -7.76 -4.40 6.77
N GLY A 49 -8.49 -5.28 7.46
CA GLY A 49 -8.71 -5.18 8.90
C GLY A 49 -7.57 -5.71 9.77
N CYS A 50 -6.35 -5.91 9.25
CA CYS A 50 -5.26 -6.55 10.00
C CYS A 50 -4.76 -5.63 11.13
N THR A 51 -4.99 -6.01 12.38
CA THR A 51 -4.60 -5.18 13.55
C THR A 51 -3.09 -4.98 13.65
N GLY A 52 -2.29 -6.00 13.34
CA GLY A 52 -0.83 -5.89 13.41
C GLY A 52 -0.20 -4.97 12.36
N GLN A 53 -0.96 -4.59 11.32
CA GLN A 53 -0.45 -3.85 10.16
C GLN A 53 -1.24 -2.57 9.92
N ASN A 54 -2.52 -2.69 9.57
CA ASN A 54 -3.34 -1.59 9.03
C ASN A 54 -4.31 -0.99 10.05
N LYS A 55 -4.92 -1.81 10.92
CA LYS A 55 -5.97 -1.40 11.86
C LYS A 55 -5.42 -1.22 13.28
N ASN A 56 -4.58 -0.21 13.47
CA ASN A 56 -3.98 0.14 14.77
C ASN A 56 -3.72 1.65 14.90
N ASN A 57 -3.38 2.08 16.11
CA ASN A 57 -3.10 3.49 16.42
C ASN A 57 -1.86 4.02 15.69
N HIS A 58 -0.86 3.18 15.40
CA HIS A 58 0.34 3.61 14.71
C HIS A 58 0.00 4.19 13.33
N ILE A 59 -0.78 3.47 12.51
CA ILE A 59 -1.24 3.95 11.20
C ILE A 59 -2.04 5.24 11.33
N LEU A 60 -2.93 5.35 12.33
CA LEU A 60 -3.67 6.58 12.57
C LEU A 60 -2.74 7.76 12.87
N HIS A 61 -1.73 7.56 13.74
CA HIS A 61 -0.72 8.58 14.04
C HIS A 61 0.11 8.96 12.82
N THR A 62 0.48 7.99 11.96
CA THR A 62 1.17 8.27 10.69
C THR A 62 0.34 9.17 9.78
N LEU A 63 -0.97 8.91 9.66
CA LEU A 63 -1.86 9.72 8.83
C LEU A 63 -2.07 11.12 9.38
N MET A 64 -2.24 11.25 10.70
CA MET A 64 -2.32 12.55 11.36
C MET A 64 -1.02 13.34 11.21
N TYR A 65 0.13 12.66 11.30
CA TYR A 65 1.44 13.27 11.07
C TYR A 65 1.57 13.79 9.63
N PHE A 66 1.14 12.99 8.64
CA PHE A 66 1.11 13.44 7.25
C PHE A 66 0.23 14.68 7.08
N LEU A 67 -1.01 14.68 7.58
CA LEU A 67 -1.92 15.83 7.51
C LEU A 67 -1.35 17.08 8.19
N ALA A 68 -0.69 16.92 9.33
CA ALA A 68 -0.11 18.05 10.05
C ALA A 68 1.10 18.67 9.32
N ARG A 69 1.72 17.94 8.39
CA ARG A 69 2.90 18.39 7.62
C ARG A 69 2.62 18.61 6.15
N SER A 70 1.44 18.25 5.67
CA SER A 70 1.07 18.48 4.28
C SER A 70 0.93 19.99 4.09
N GLU A 71 1.81 20.57 3.28
CA GLU A 71 1.70 21.97 2.83
C GLU A 71 0.67 22.14 1.70
N GLY A 72 0.08 21.03 1.25
CA GLY A 72 -0.89 20.99 0.17
C GLY A 72 -2.36 21.04 0.63
N ASN A 73 -3.27 20.87 -0.33
CA ASN A 73 -4.69 21.15 -0.17
C ASN A 73 -5.47 20.03 0.54
N ILE A 74 -4.79 19.05 1.16
CA ILE A 74 -5.41 17.87 1.77
C ILE A 74 -5.85 18.19 3.19
N ASP A 75 -7.14 18.42 3.38
CA ASP A 75 -7.73 18.77 4.67
C ASP A 75 -8.12 17.55 5.50
N SER A 76 -8.38 16.41 4.86
CA SER A 76 -8.93 15.26 5.56
C SER A 76 -8.62 13.91 4.91
N ILE A 77 -8.49 12.90 5.75
CA ILE A 77 -8.27 11.50 5.36
C ILE A 77 -9.34 10.64 6.00
N SER A 78 -10.03 9.82 5.20
CA SER A 78 -10.89 8.75 5.69
C SER A 78 -10.24 7.39 5.48
N ILE A 79 -10.31 6.52 6.48
CA ILE A 79 -9.87 5.14 6.39
C ILE A 79 -11.08 4.21 6.53
N THR A 80 -11.26 3.35 5.52
CA THR A 80 -12.38 2.41 5.44
C THR A 80 -11.85 0.99 5.54
N PHE A 81 -12.44 0.22 6.45
CA PHE A 81 -12.14 -1.21 6.63
C PHE A 81 -13.34 -2.05 6.18
N PRO A 82 -13.13 -3.14 5.43
CA PRO A 82 -14.21 -4.01 5.01
C PRO A 82 -14.85 -4.72 6.21
N VAL A 83 -16.16 -4.97 6.10
CA VAL A 83 -16.87 -5.85 7.02
C VAL A 83 -16.38 -7.29 6.81
N ARG A 84 -16.28 -8.07 7.89
CA ARG A 84 -15.91 -9.49 7.79
C ARG A 84 -16.85 -10.22 6.82
N GLY A 85 -16.28 -10.99 5.89
CA GLY A 85 -17.02 -11.65 4.82
C GLY A 85 -17.09 -10.87 3.50
N HIS A 86 -16.72 -9.59 3.50
CA HIS A 86 -16.59 -8.74 2.32
C HIS A 86 -15.17 -8.19 2.16
N SER A 87 -14.17 -8.98 2.54
CA SER A 87 -12.77 -8.56 2.64
C SER A 87 -12.03 -8.46 1.30
N PHE A 88 -12.71 -8.62 0.16
CA PHE A 88 -12.04 -8.60 -1.13
C PHE A 88 -11.69 -7.16 -1.55
N LEU A 89 -10.40 -6.83 -1.50
CA LEU A 89 -9.89 -5.52 -1.88
C LEU A 89 -9.34 -5.54 -3.32
N PRO A 90 -9.36 -4.40 -4.03
CA PRO A 90 -8.68 -4.28 -5.32
C PRO A 90 -7.19 -4.66 -5.27
N ALA A 91 -6.53 -4.42 -4.12
CA ALA A 91 -5.15 -4.82 -3.88
C ALA A 91 -4.97 -6.36 -3.94
N ASP A 92 -5.93 -7.15 -3.44
CA ASP A 92 -5.85 -8.62 -3.47
C ASP A 92 -5.82 -9.15 -4.91
N ARG A 93 -6.58 -8.50 -5.81
CA ARG A 93 -6.55 -8.82 -7.24
C ARG A 93 -5.16 -8.58 -7.83
N VAL A 94 -4.49 -7.51 -7.41
CA VAL A 94 -3.13 -7.19 -7.85
C VAL A 94 -2.14 -8.27 -7.37
N PHE A 95 -2.17 -8.60 -6.07
CA PHE A 95 -1.33 -9.65 -5.51
C PHE A 95 -1.59 -11.01 -6.17
N GLY A 96 -2.85 -11.37 -6.44
CA GLY A 96 -3.19 -12.62 -7.13
C GLY A 96 -2.65 -12.71 -8.56
N ARG A 97 -2.41 -11.58 -9.25
CA ARG A 97 -1.71 -11.58 -10.55
C ARG A 97 -0.23 -11.90 -10.37
N VAL A 98 0.44 -11.31 -9.38
CA VAL A 98 1.84 -11.60 -9.06
C VAL A 98 1.98 -13.07 -8.66
N GLU A 99 1.11 -13.56 -7.79
CA GLU A 99 1.12 -14.95 -7.32
C GLU A 99 0.98 -15.95 -8.48
N ARG A 100 0.18 -15.63 -9.52
CA ARG A 100 0.08 -16.47 -10.72
C ARG A 100 1.39 -16.53 -11.52
N ILE A 101 2.18 -15.46 -11.52
CA ILE A 101 3.51 -15.43 -12.15
C ILE A 101 4.48 -16.25 -11.32
N LEU A 102 4.50 -16.03 -10.00
CA LEU A 102 5.36 -16.76 -9.06
C LEU A 102 5.08 -18.27 -9.09
N LYS A 103 3.82 -18.70 -9.18
CA LYS A 103 3.45 -20.13 -9.30
C LYS A 103 4.00 -20.83 -10.53
N LYS A 104 4.38 -20.09 -11.58
CA LYS A 104 5.02 -20.65 -12.79
C LYS A 104 6.53 -20.77 -12.66
N LYS A 105 7.12 -20.20 -11.61
CA LYS A 105 8.54 -20.27 -11.30
C LYS A 105 8.75 -21.24 -10.12
N PRO A 106 9.18 -22.48 -10.39
CA PRO A 106 9.34 -23.48 -9.32
C PRO A 106 10.44 -23.12 -8.32
N THR A 107 11.41 -22.29 -8.74
CA THR A 107 12.52 -21.85 -7.91
C THR A 107 12.75 -20.37 -8.10
N ILE A 108 12.91 -19.64 -7.00
CA ILE A 108 13.37 -18.25 -6.96
C ILE A 108 14.56 -18.24 -6.01
N ILE A 109 15.74 -17.88 -6.53
CA ILE A 109 17.01 -18.07 -5.79
C ILE A 109 17.41 -16.79 -5.06
N SER A 110 17.05 -15.62 -5.59
CA SER A 110 17.45 -14.32 -5.05
C SER A 110 16.28 -13.39 -4.79
N LYS A 111 16.47 -12.45 -3.84
CA LYS A 111 15.49 -11.41 -3.53
C LYS A 111 15.28 -10.47 -4.73
N GLU A 112 16.31 -10.26 -5.53
CA GLU A 112 16.25 -9.45 -6.74
C GLU A 112 15.34 -10.06 -7.79
N GLU A 113 15.39 -11.39 -7.98
CA GLU A 113 14.50 -12.09 -8.89
C GLU A 113 13.04 -11.95 -8.43
N TYR A 114 12.80 -12.08 -7.11
CA TYR A 114 11.47 -11.89 -6.54
C TYR A 114 10.94 -10.47 -6.79
N PHE A 115 11.76 -9.45 -6.53
CA PHE A 115 11.39 -8.04 -6.77
C PHE A 115 11.10 -7.76 -8.25
N GLU A 116 11.83 -8.39 -9.15
CA GLU A 116 11.60 -8.23 -10.59
C GLU A 116 10.26 -8.80 -11.04
N GLU A 117 9.78 -9.90 -10.44
CA GLU A 117 8.43 -10.42 -10.75
C GLU A 117 7.31 -9.46 -10.33
N TYR A 118 7.49 -8.75 -9.21
CA TYR A 118 6.52 -7.74 -8.76
C TYR A 118 6.50 -6.52 -9.70
N ARG A 119 7.65 -6.09 -10.22
CA ARG A 119 7.74 -4.96 -11.18
C ARG A 119 7.02 -5.24 -12.50
N LYS A 120 6.92 -6.51 -12.92
CA LYS A 120 6.22 -6.90 -14.16
C LYS A 120 4.72 -6.68 -14.09
N VAL A 121 4.14 -6.55 -12.89
CA VAL A 121 2.69 -6.41 -12.73
C VAL A 121 2.28 -4.95 -12.94
N GLY A 122 1.95 -4.64 -14.20
CA GLY A 122 1.44 -3.34 -14.65
C GLY A 122 -0.01 -3.01 -14.23
N PRO A 123 -0.61 -1.98 -14.85
CA PRO A 123 -1.91 -1.45 -14.41
C PRO A 123 -3.04 -2.48 -14.38
N VAL A 124 -3.96 -2.31 -13.43
CA VAL A 124 -5.21 -3.09 -13.34
C VAL A 124 -6.20 -2.49 -14.34
N ARG A 125 -6.70 -3.31 -15.26
CA ARG A 125 -7.80 -2.94 -16.16
C ARG A 125 -9.13 -2.97 -15.44
#